data_AF-A0A533MLT0-F1
#
_entry.id   AF-A0A533MLT0-F1
#
_cell.length_a   1.000
_cell.length_b   1.000
_cell.length_c   1.000
_cell.angle_alpha   90.00
_cell.angle_beta   90.00
_cell.angle_gamma   90.00
#
_symmetry.space_group_name_H-M   'P 1'
#
loop_
_entity.id
_entity.type
_entity.pdbx_description
1 polymer ?
#
loop_
_entity_poly.entity_id
_entity_poly.type
_entity_poly.pdbx_seq_one_letter_code
_entity_poly.pdbx_strand_id
1 'polypeptide(L)'
;MLFIGLPWESFLEHARNNKDGTVTTDAGSTFTVAEILDAWNNRKGANSQKFITNMLMLGIESEKTGILDHNADDNIITTLTNEKGQLDANRVPTNLTKEQVVKLCKALIDGVCIGSDEDAVLFILRRQKYVVFKQAVEELKTDYIDSGLNGRQWDTFLLVCANRYSAGRNIGAYLIASEKNDDAARMLINGGYGEPPVNKNKLSGMEWIGVINALLSGVCTDADENAIVAIVRHMAKSGQAGLVHTLIGPSKMDKGVDGKQWNQIRKIMKNANYTWSWWG
;
A
#
# COMPACT_ATOMS: atom_id res chain seq x y z
N MET A 1 34.56 19.18 -1.04
CA MET A 1 35.25 17.91 -1.37
C MET A 1 34.19 17.01 -1.98
N LEU A 2 34.40 16.48 -3.19
CA LEU A 2 33.46 15.59 -3.88
C LEU A 2 33.82 14.15 -3.51
N PHE A 3 32.90 13.44 -2.85
CA PHE A 3 33.11 12.08 -2.32
C PHE A 3 32.64 11.05 -3.33
N ILE A 4 33.39 10.73 -4.38
CA ILE A 4 32.89 9.83 -5.43
C ILE A 4 33.28 8.37 -5.14
N GLY A 5 32.31 7.45 -5.05
CA GLY A 5 32.48 6.00 -5.21
C GLY A 5 32.78 5.18 -3.95
N LEU A 6 32.34 5.59 -2.76
CA LEU A 6 32.58 4.83 -1.52
C LEU A 6 31.34 4.05 -1.07
N PRO A 7 31.47 2.82 -0.56
CA PRO A 7 30.40 2.16 0.21
C PRO A 7 29.92 3.08 1.34
N TRP A 8 28.63 3.03 1.70
CA TRP A 8 28.04 3.92 2.71
C TRP A 8 28.80 3.93 4.04
N GLU A 9 29.26 2.76 4.49
CA GLU A 9 30.10 2.64 5.70
C GLU A 9 31.46 3.33 5.54
N SER A 10 32.06 3.29 4.35
CA SER A 10 33.31 3.99 4.03
C SER A 10 33.11 5.51 3.90
N PHE A 11 31.96 5.96 3.40
CA PHE A 11 31.57 7.38 3.46
C PHE A 11 31.43 7.86 4.90
N LEU A 12 30.75 7.09 5.76
CA LEU A 12 30.59 7.42 7.18
C LEU A 12 31.91 7.42 7.94
N GLU A 13 32.78 6.46 7.65
CA GLU A 13 34.13 6.40 8.23
C GLU A 13 34.98 7.61 7.80
N HIS A 14 34.89 8.00 6.52
CA HIS A 14 35.58 9.19 6.02
C HIS A 14 35.00 10.49 6.59
N ALA A 15 33.68 10.60 6.66
CA ALA A 15 32.98 11.72 7.29
C ALA A 15 33.39 11.87 8.77
N ARG A 16 33.46 10.76 9.53
CA ARG A 16 33.91 10.76 10.94
C ARG A 16 35.31 11.33 11.10
N ASN A 17 36.18 11.10 10.11
CA ASN A 17 37.57 11.57 10.09
C ASN A 17 37.71 13.01 9.57
N ASN A 18 36.73 13.52 8.81
CA ASN A 18 36.72 14.87 8.23
C ASN A 18 35.37 15.58 8.49
N LYS A 19 35.22 16.19 9.67
CA LYS A 19 33.97 16.82 10.12
C LYS A 19 33.62 18.13 9.41
N ASP A 20 34.58 18.71 8.69
CA ASP A 20 34.42 20.00 8.02
C ASP A 20 34.05 19.79 6.55
N GLY A 21 32.83 20.19 6.19
CA GLY A 21 32.35 20.10 4.81
C GLY A 21 30.84 20.21 4.71
N THR A 22 30.37 20.48 3.49
CA THR A 22 28.97 20.43 3.12
C THR A 22 28.78 19.51 1.91
N VAL A 23 27.64 18.82 1.89
CA VAL A 23 27.13 18.02 0.79
C VAL A 23 25.89 18.74 0.29
N THR A 24 25.92 19.24 -0.94
CA THR A 24 24.75 19.86 -1.58
C THR A 24 24.14 18.84 -2.53
N THR A 25 22.84 18.60 -2.34
CA THR A 25 22.04 17.75 -3.20
C THR A 25 21.76 18.44 -4.53
N ASP A 26 21.52 17.66 -5.58
CA ASP A 26 21.08 18.18 -6.88
C ASP A 26 19.70 18.85 -6.78
N ALA A 27 18.93 18.53 -5.74
CA ALA A 27 17.70 19.23 -5.35
C ALA A 27 17.94 20.61 -4.67
N GLY A 28 19.20 21.02 -4.50
CA GLY A 28 19.58 22.31 -3.92
C GLY A 28 19.60 22.36 -2.39
N SER A 29 19.45 21.22 -1.71
CA SER A 29 19.54 21.11 -0.26
C SER A 29 20.98 20.86 0.18
N THR A 30 21.52 21.76 0.97
CA THR A 30 22.87 21.63 1.53
C THR A 30 22.83 21.10 2.95
N PHE A 31 23.62 20.06 3.23
CA PHE A 31 23.80 19.46 4.55
C PHE A 31 25.27 19.54 4.94
N THR A 32 25.57 19.87 6.19
CA THR A 32 26.94 19.77 6.73
C THR A 32 27.30 18.31 7.02
N VAL A 33 28.58 17.96 6.92
CA VAL A 33 29.07 16.63 7.32
C VAL A 33 28.79 16.38 8.81
N ALA A 34 28.87 17.42 9.64
CA ALA A 34 28.45 17.37 11.03
C ALA A 34 26.95 17.01 11.18
N GLU A 35 26.05 17.61 10.38
CA GLU A 35 24.63 17.24 10.38
C GLU A 35 24.39 15.79 9.94
N ILE A 36 25.17 15.28 8.98
CA ILE A 36 25.09 13.89 8.50
C ILE A 36 25.60 12.89 9.56
N LEU A 37 26.68 13.23 10.26
CA LEU A 37 27.24 12.41 11.34
C LEU A 37 26.41 12.46 12.61
N ASP A 38 25.91 13.64 12.97
CA ASP A 38 25.00 13.81 14.11
C ASP A 38 23.69 13.05 13.84
N ALA A 39 23.15 13.17 12.62
CA ALA A 39 22.09 12.32 12.10
C ALA A 39 22.37 10.83 12.33
N TRP A 40 23.49 10.32 11.80
CA TRP A 40 23.84 8.90 11.88
C TRP A 40 24.03 8.40 13.32
N ASN A 41 24.72 9.18 14.15
CA ASN A 41 25.04 8.79 15.53
C ASN A 41 23.83 8.93 16.47
N ASN A 42 22.89 9.84 16.19
CA ASN A 42 21.67 10.07 16.98
C ASN A 42 20.42 9.31 16.45
N ARG A 43 20.61 8.25 15.65
CA ARG A 43 19.56 7.37 15.09
C ARG A 43 18.55 6.77 16.09
N LYS A 44 18.72 7.02 17.39
CA LYS A 44 17.89 6.53 18.50
C LYS A 44 17.07 7.62 19.23
N GLY A 45 17.15 8.89 18.84
CA GLY A 45 16.55 10.03 19.55
C GLY A 45 15.29 10.66 18.91
N ALA A 46 14.63 11.58 19.64
CA ALA A 46 13.36 12.23 19.27
C ALA A 46 13.36 13.04 17.96
N ASN A 47 14.53 13.33 17.38
CA ASN A 47 14.70 13.99 16.07
C ASN A 47 14.77 13.01 14.88
N SER A 48 14.41 11.75 15.10
CA SER A 48 14.52 10.64 14.14
C SER A 48 13.78 10.86 12.80
N GLN A 49 12.70 11.63 12.76
CA GLN A 49 11.90 11.82 11.52
C GLN A 49 12.60 12.74 10.50
N LYS A 50 13.18 13.87 10.95
CA LYS A 50 14.00 14.75 10.10
C LYS A 50 15.28 14.02 9.64
N PHE A 51 15.86 13.23 10.54
CA PHE A 51 16.99 12.35 10.28
C PHE A 51 16.72 11.34 9.16
N ILE A 52 15.68 10.53 9.29
CA ILE A 52 15.34 9.49 8.31
C ILE A 52 14.98 10.12 6.96
N THR A 53 14.27 11.25 6.97
CA THR A 53 13.96 11.99 5.73
C THR A 53 15.23 12.39 4.98
N ASN A 54 16.23 12.94 5.67
CA ASN A 54 17.49 13.35 5.04
C ASN A 54 18.30 12.15 4.52
N MET A 55 18.36 11.05 5.29
CA MET A 55 19.03 9.81 4.90
C MET A 55 18.42 9.17 3.65
N LEU A 56 17.09 9.07 3.62
CA LEU A 56 16.34 8.54 2.48
C LEU A 56 16.59 9.37 1.21
N MET A 57 16.66 10.69 1.33
CA MET A 57 16.90 11.56 0.18
C MET A 57 18.35 11.54 -0.31
N LEU A 58 19.33 11.39 0.60
CA LEU A 58 20.74 11.24 0.26
C LEU A 58 21.03 9.89 -0.45
N GLY A 59 20.38 8.81 0.01
CA GLY A 59 20.53 7.48 -0.60
C GLY A 59 20.06 7.39 -2.06
N ILE A 60 19.14 8.27 -2.49
CA ILE A 60 18.67 8.32 -3.89
C ILE A 60 19.60 9.16 -4.79
N GLU A 61 20.31 10.14 -4.24
CA GLU A 61 21.11 11.07 -5.07
C GLU A 61 22.55 10.63 -5.32
N SER A 62 23.02 9.62 -4.60
CA SER A 62 24.31 9.00 -4.88
C SER A 62 24.37 8.32 -6.24
N GLU A 63 23.22 7.92 -6.79
CA GLU A 63 23.07 7.25 -8.09
C GLU A 63 23.46 8.17 -9.27
N LYS A 64 23.27 9.48 -9.13
CA LYS A 64 23.59 10.48 -10.19
C LYS A 64 24.98 11.09 -10.04
N THR A 65 25.50 11.15 -8.83
CA THR A 65 26.77 11.83 -8.50
C THR A 65 27.95 10.87 -8.46
N GLY A 66 27.70 9.56 -8.56
CA GLY A 66 28.70 8.50 -8.45
C GLY A 66 29.28 8.37 -7.04
N ILE A 67 28.63 8.95 -6.02
CA ILE A 67 29.14 9.09 -4.66
C ILE A 67 29.00 7.81 -3.82
N LEU A 68 27.98 7.01 -4.08
CA LEU A 68 27.76 5.69 -3.49
C LEU A 68 27.47 4.69 -4.61
N ASP A 69 27.81 3.43 -4.35
CA ASP A 69 27.57 2.29 -5.25
C ASP A 69 26.09 2.15 -5.64
N HIS A 70 25.81 1.46 -6.74
CA HIS A 70 24.57 1.40 -7.55
C HIS A 70 23.27 0.92 -6.87
N ASN A 71 23.04 1.18 -5.57
CA ASN A 71 21.94 0.57 -4.81
C ASN A 71 21.16 1.62 -3.98
N ALA A 72 20.45 2.54 -4.64
CA ALA A 72 19.61 3.54 -3.96
C ALA A 72 18.48 2.87 -3.15
N ASP A 73 17.93 1.79 -3.68
CA ASP A 73 17.01 0.87 -3.03
C ASP A 73 17.60 0.27 -1.75
N ASP A 74 18.80 -0.34 -1.78
CA ASP A 74 19.44 -0.93 -0.59
C ASP A 74 19.67 0.11 0.52
N ASN A 75 20.00 1.35 0.16
CA ASN A 75 20.16 2.44 1.12
C ASN A 75 18.83 2.79 1.81
N ILE A 76 17.74 2.80 1.04
CA ILE A 76 16.38 2.98 1.57
C ILE A 76 16.02 1.82 2.50
N ILE A 77 16.23 0.57 2.06
CA ILE A 77 15.97 -0.64 2.84
C ILE A 77 16.76 -0.62 4.15
N THR A 78 18.06 -0.34 4.09
CA THR A 78 18.93 -0.26 5.27
C THR A 78 18.44 0.79 6.26
N THR A 79 18.00 1.94 5.76
CA THR A 79 17.46 3.02 6.60
C THR A 79 16.17 2.59 7.31
N LEU A 80 15.29 1.87 6.60
CA LEU A 80 14.01 1.39 7.12
C LEU A 80 14.13 0.10 7.95
N THR A 81 15.29 -0.55 7.96
CA THR A 81 15.51 -1.81 8.68
C THR A 81 15.89 -1.58 10.15
N ASN A 82 15.19 -2.24 11.06
CA ASN A 82 15.43 -2.17 12.50
C ASN A 82 16.64 -3.01 12.94
N GLU A 83 16.97 -2.95 14.23
CA GLU A 83 18.13 -3.67 14.80
C GLU A 83 18.05 -5.20 14.70
N LYS A 84 16.87 -5.76 14.39
CA LYS A 84 16.64 -7.19 14.17
C LYS A 84 16.76 -7.60 12.69
N GLY A 85 17.14 -6.67 11.80
CA GLY A 85 17.19 -6.94 10.37
C GLY A 85 15.81 -7.00 9.71
N GLN A 86 14.78 -6.39 10.31
CA GLN A 86 13.41 -6.37 9.78
C GLN A 86 13.00 -4.97 9.37
N LEU A 87 12.32 -4.80 8.24
CA LEU A 87 11.70 -3.54 7.87
C LEU A 87 10.71 -3.05 8.95
N ASP A 88 10.79 -1.77 9.30
CA ASP A 88 9.96 -1.14 10.31
C ASP A 88 9.24 0.09 9.76
N ALA A 89 7.92 0.00 9.59
CA ALA A 89 7.08 1.09 9.10
C ALA A 89 7.12 2.34 9.99
N ASN A 90 7.50 2.22 11.27
CA ASN A 90 7.64 3.38 12.16
C ASN A 90 8.85 4.25 11.84
N ARG A 91 9.81 3.71 11.07
CA ARG A 91 10.95 4.48 10.58
C ARG A 91 10.57 5.37 9.41
N VAL A 92 9.52 5.05 8.66
CA VAL A 92 9.04 5.93 7.58
C VAL A 92 8.57 7.26 8.18
N PRO A 93 9.07 8.40 7.69
CA PRO A 93 8.59 9.69 8.14
C PRO A 93 7.13 9.94 7.72
N THR A 94 6.33 10.48 8.62
CA THR A 94 4.88 10.74 8.38
C THR A 94 4.61 12.05 7.65
N ASN A 95 5.64 12.86 7.46
CA ASN A 95 5.58 14.23 6.96
C ASN A 95 6.40 14.44 5.67
N LEU A 96 6.65 13.36 4.91
CA LEU A 96 7.29 13.49 3.60
C LEU A 96 6.39 14.33 2.67
N THR A 97 7.01 15.13 1.81
CA THR A 97 6.30 15.78 0.71
C THR A 97 5.95 14.77 -0.37
N LYS A 98 5.00 15.12 -1.25
CA LYS A 98 4.65 14.28 -2.40
C LYS A 98 5.88 13.97 -3.27
N GLU A 99 6.71 14.97 -3.55
CA GLU A 99 7.92 14.81 -4.36
C GLU A 99 8.90 13.81 -3.74
N GLN A 100 9.07 13.86 -2.41
CA GLN A 100 9.93 12.92 -1.69
C GLN A 100 9.39 11.49 -1.76
N VAL A 101 8.08 11.32 -1.58
CA VAL A 101 7.42 10.01 -1.67
C VAL A 101 7.54 9.43 -3.08
N VAL A 102 7.26 10.22 -4.11
CA VAL A 102 7.37 9.79 -5.51
C VAL A 102 8.82 9.39 -5.82
N LYS A 103 9.80 10.18 -5.40
CA LYS A 103 11.22 9.90 -5.63
C LYS A 103 11.65 8.59 -4.95
N LEU A 104 11.22 8.37 -3.72
CA LEU A 104 11.50 7.14 -2.96
C LEU A 104 10.88 5.90 -3.60
N CYS A 105 9.60 5.97 -3.95
CA CYS A 105 8.92 4.85 -4.59
C CYS A 105 9.53 4.52 -5.95
N LYS A 106 9.89 5.53 -6.76
CA LYS A 106 10.58 5.28 -8.04
C LYS A 106 11.93 4.58 -7.85
N ALA A 107 12.75 5.02 -6.89
CA ALA A 107 14.02 4.38 -6.62
C ALA A 107 13.87 2.89 -6.23
N LEU A 108 12.83 2.54 -5.47
CA LEU A 108 12.55 1.15 -5.09
C LEU A 108 11.94 0.31 -6.23
N ILE A 109 11.11 0.93 -7.09
CA ILE A 109 10.41 0.23 -8.20
C ILE A 109 11.34 0.05 -9.41
N ASP A 110 12.12 1.07 -9.76
CA ASP A 110 13.07 1.04 -10.89
C ASP A 110 14.32 0.21 -10.60
N GLY A 111 14.63 -0.02 -9.31
CA GLY A 111 15.69 -0.92 -8.85
C GLY A 111 15.37 -2.40 -9.11
N VAL A 112 16.19 -3.32 -8.57
CA VAL A 112 15.87 -4.76 -8.63
C VAL A 112 14.85 -5.05 -7.54
N CYS A 113 13.59 -4.66 -7.81
CA CYS A 113 12.51 -4.70 -6.82
C CYS A 113 12.16 -6.16 -6.43
N ILE A 114 12.79 -6.67 -5.36
CA ILE A 114 12.60 -8.06 -4.92
C ILE A 114 12.49 -8.12 -3.39
N GLY A 115 11.34 -8.55 -2.90
CA GLY A 115 11.15 -8.87 -1.48
C GLY A 115 11.01 -7.62 -0.61
N SER A 116 12.13 -7.09 -0.09
CA SER A 116 12.08 -5.99 0.89
C SER A 116 11.65 -4.66 0.25
N ASP A 117 11.93 -4.46 -1.03
CA ASP A 117 11.58 -3.25 -1.78
C ASP A 117 10.08 -3.04 -1.89
N GLU A 118 9.34 -4.11 -2.14
CA GLU A 118 7.89 -4.11 -2.29
C GLU A 118 7.21 -3.72 -0.97
N ASP A 119 7.70 -4.28 0.14
CA ASP A 119 7.28 -3.93 1.50
C ASP A 119 7.63 -2.47 1.84
N ALA A 120 8.80 -1.99 1.42
CA ALA A 120 9.22 -0.61 1.63
C ALA A 120 8.34 0.39 0.87
N VAL A 121 7.98 0.10 -0.39
CA VAL A 121 7.04 0.93 -1.18
C VAL A 121 5.70 1.07 -0.43
N LEU A 122 5.14 -0.05 0.03
CA LEU A 122 3.91 -0.03 0.83
C LEU A 122 4.05 0.76 2.12
N PHE A 123 5.14 0.56 2.85
CA PHE A 123 5.38 1.24 4.12
C PHE A 123 5.49 2.75 3.93
N ILE A 124 6.20 3.17 2.88
CA ILE A 124 6.35 4.57 2.51
C ILE A 124 4.98 5.19 2.22
N LEU A 125 4.20 4.60 1.30
CA LEU A 125 2.89 5.12 0.91
C LEU A 125 1.90 5.15 2.09
N ARG A 126 1.77 4.05 2.82
CA ARG A 126 0.77 3.93 3.90
C ARG A 126 1.09 4.81 5.11
N ARG A 127 2.34 5.22 5.33
CA ARG A 127 2.67 6.08 6.48
C ARG A 127 2.31 7.54 6.25
N GLN A 128 2.10 7.95 5.00
CA GLN A 128 1.82 9.35 4.67
C GLN A 128 0.39 9.76 5.01
N LYS A 129 0.21 11.07 5.22
CA LYS A 129 -1.11 11.68 5.31
C LYS A 129 -1.89 11.48 4.00
N TYR A 130 -3.22 11.43 4.09
CA TYR A 130 -4.10 11.14 2.96
C TYR A 130 -3.83 12.01 1.72
N VAL A 131 -3.63 13.32 1.90
CA VAL A 131 -3.37 14.25 0.78
C VAL A 131 -2.11 13.87 0.01
N VAL A 132 -1.00 13.62 0.73
CA VAL A 132 0.29 13.25 0.12
C VAL A 132 0.19 11.87 -0.52
N PHE A 133 -0.40 10.89 0.18
CA PHE A 133 -0.63 9.54 -0.36
C PHE A 133 -1.39 9.59 -1.69
N LYS A 134 -2.49 10.32 -1.73
CA LYS A 134 -3.33 10.42 -2.93
C LYS A 134 -2.55 11.05 -4.09
N GLN A 135 -1.89 12.19 -3.86
CA GLN A 135 -1.12 12.88 -4.89
C GLN A 135 0.04 12.02 -5.41
N ALA A 136 0.72 11.28 -4.54
CA ALA A 136 1.80 10.39 -4.94
C ALA A 136 1.30 9.21 -5.78
N VAL A 137 0.18 8.58 -5.40
CA VAL A 137 -0.44 7.50 -6.19
C VAL A 137 -0.89 8.00 -7.57
N GLU A 138 -1.49 9.19 -7.64
CA GLU A 138 -1.89 9.81 -8.92
C GLU A 138 -0.69 10.14 -9.83
N GLU A 139 0.44 10.56 -9.25
CA GLU A 139 1.65 10.89 -10.01
C GLU A 139 2.43 9.65 -10.46
N LEU A 140 2.56 8.64 -9.58
CA LEU A 140 3.20 7.36 -9.92
C LEU A 140 2.37 6.58 -10.93
N LYS A 141 1.03 6.66 -10.84
CA LYS A 141 0.05 5.84 -11.56
C LYS A 141 0.04 4.39 -11.09
N THR A 142 -1.14 3.78 -11.13
CA THR A 142 -1.38 2.43 -10.59
C THR A 142 -0.60 1.36 -11.34
N ASP A 143 -0.54 1.44 -12.67
CA ASP A 143 0.15 0.46 -13.51
C ASP A 143 1.67 0.43 -13.24
N TYR A 144 2.25 1.58 -12.90
CA TYR A 144 3.66 1.66 -12.53
C TYR A 144 3.90 1.10 -11.12
N ILE A 145 2.99 1.38 -10.16
CA ILE A 145 3.06 0.78 -8.82
C ILE A 145 2.92 -0.75 -8.90
N ASP A 146 1.97 -1.26 -9.68
CA ASP A 146 1.76 -2.70 -9.91
C ASP A 146 3.04 -3.38 -10.44
N SER A 147 3.76 -2.74 -11.37
CA SER A 147 5.00 -3.28 -11.92
C SER A 147 6.12 -3.52 -10.90
N GLY A 148 6.05 -2.87 -9.72
CA GLY A 148 7.01 -3.01 -8.64
C GLY A 148 6.46 -3.67 -7.37
N LEU A 149 5.27 -4.28 -7.41
CA LEU A 149 4.71 -5.03 -6.28
C LEU A 149 4.29 -6.42 -6.73
N ASN A 150 4.71 -7.47 -6.03
CA ASN A 150 4.14 -8.80 -6.23
C ASN A 150 2.69 -8.89 -5.72
N GLY A 151 2.01 -9.98 -6.07
CA GLY A 151 0.59 -10.19 -5.79
C GLY A 151 0.15 -9.83 -4.37
N ARG A 152 0.85 -10.30 -3.32
CA ARG A 152 0.41 -10.01 -1.94
C ARG A 152 0.55 -8.53 -1.59
N GLN A 153 1.64 -7.90 -2.02
CA GLN A 153 1.86 -6.48 -1.78
C GLN A 153 0.89 -5.63 -2.61
N TRP A 154 0.57 -6.05 -3.83
CA TRP A 154 -0.48 -5.43 -4.66
C TRP A 154 -1.85 -5.51 -3.97
N ASP A 155 -2.26 -6.68 -3.47
CA ASP A 155 -3.53 -6.84 -2.75
C ASP A 155 -3.62 -5.92 -1.52
N THR A 156 -2.50 -5.79 -0.79
CA THR A 156 -2.38 -4.89 0.35
C THR A 156 -2.48 -3.43 -0.08
N PHE A 157 -1.85 -3.04 -1.19
CA PHE A 157 -1.97 -1.70 -1.76
C PHE A 157 -3.42 -1.37 -2.10
N LEU A 158 -4.16 -2.31 -2.71
CA LEU A 158 -5.58 -2.14 -3.03
C LEU A 158 -6.44 -1.98 -1.76
N LEU A 159 -6.17 -2.74 -0.70
CA LEU A 159 -6.81 -2.55 0.61
C LEU A 159 -6.51 -1.17 1.23
N VAL A 160 -5.25 -0.72 1.18
CA VAL A 160 -4.87 0.62 1.67
C VAL A 160 -5.60 1.72 0.89
N CYS A 161 -5.67 1.60 -0.44
CA CYS A 161 -6.47 2.49 -1.27
C CYS A 161 -7.95 2.45 -0.85
N ALA A 162 -8.52 1.27 -0.63
CA ALA A 162 -9.91 1.11 -0.23
C ALA A 162 -10.25 1.78 1.11
N ASN A 163 -9.33 1.73 2.07
CA ASN A 163 -9.48 2.40 3.36
C ASN A 163 -9.38 3.93 3.29
N ARG A 164 -8.58 4.44 2.33
CA ARG A 164 -8.23 5.86 2.26
C ARG A 164 -9.17 6.66 1.37
N TYR A 165 -9.53 6.14 0.20
CA TYR A 165 -10.40 6.82 -0.73
C TYR A 165 -11.87 6.86 -0.26
N SER A 166 -12.61 7.84 -0.75
CA SER A 166 -14.04 8.00 -0.49
C SER A 166 -14.87 7.09 -1.41
N ALA A 167 -16.05 6.68 -0.91
CA ALA A 167 -17.04 5.96 -1.70
C ALA A 167 -17.38 6.68 -3.02
N GLY A 168 -17.54 5.92 -4.10
CA GLY A 168 -17.84 6.39 -5.45
C GLY A 168 -16.65 6.92 -6.24
N ARG A 169 -15.47 6.98 -5.62
CA ARG A 169 -14.18 7.33 -6.26
C ARG A 169 -13.06 6.44 -5.70
N ASN A 170 -13.40 5.24 -5.25
CA ASN A 170 -12.49 4.37 -4.56
C ASN A 170 -11.67 3.55 -5.56
N ILE A 171 -10.45 4.01 -5.83
CA ILE A 171 -9.57 3.36 -6.82
C ILE A 171 -9.21 1.92 -6.43
N GLY A 172 -9.08 1.62 -5.13
CA GLY A 172 -8.83 0.26 -4.66
C GLY A 172 -9.99 -0.67 -4.99
N ALA A 173 -11.22 -0.26 -4.68
CA ALA A 173 -12.41 -1.03 -5.01
C ALA A 173 -12.63 -1.16 -6.54
N TYR A 174 -12.31 -0.11 -7.30
CA TYR A 174 -12.36 -0.13 -8.75
C TYR A 174 -11.41 -1.17 -9.35
N LEU A 175 -10.13 -1.15 -8.95
CA LEU A 175 -9.11 -2.08 -9.47
C LEU A 175 -9.41 -3.53 -9.09
N ILE A 176 -9.81 -3.78 -7.83
CA ILE A 176 -10.29 -5.09 -7.39
C ILE A 176 -11.36 -5.64 -8.33
N ALA A 177 -12.33 -4.80 -8.70
CA ALA A 177 -13.43 -5.19 -9.56
C ALA A 177 -12.99 -5.39 -11.03
N SER A 178 -12.16 -4.51 -11.58
CA SER A 178 -11.73 -4.57 -12.98
C SER A 178 -10.74 -5.71 -13.24
N GLU A 179 -9.84 -5.96 -12.30
CA GLU A 179 -8.81 -7.00 -12.37
C GLU A 179 -9.31 -8.36 -11.88
N LYS A 180 -10.52 -8.40 -11.29
CA LYS A 180 -11.12 -9.62 -10.74
C LYS A 180 -10.26 -10.24 -9.63
N ASN A 181 -9.64 -9.38 -8.82
CA ASN A 181 -8.72 -9.79 -7.77
C ASN A 181 -9.50 -10.22 -6.51
N ASP A 182 -9.67 -11.53 -6.34
CA ASP A 182 -10.41 -12.14 -5.24
C ASP A 182 -9.63 -12.11 -3.91
N ASP A 183 -8.29 -12.22 -3.95
CA ASP A 183 -7.44 -12.07 -2.76
C ASP A 183 -7.59 -10.69 -2.09
N ALA A 184 -7.43 -9.62 -2.88
CA ALA A 184 -7.65 -8.26 -2.41
C ALA A 184 -9.11 -8.03 -1.96
N ALA A 185 -10.08 -8.62 -2.65
CA ALA A 185 -11.49 -8.57 -2.25
C ALA A 185 -11.73 -9.24 -0.88
N ARG A 186 -11.09 -10.39 -0.61
CA ARG A 186 -11.13 -11.04 0.72
C ARG A 186 -10.47 -10.15 1.79
N MET A 187 -9.36 -9.51 1.47
CA MET A 187 -8.66 -8.59 2.39
C MET A 187 -9.50 -7.37 2.76
N LEU A 188 -10.41 -6.88 1.90
CA LEU A 188 -11.35 -5.82 2.29
C LEU A 188 -12.22 -6.22 3.49
N ILE A 189 -12.60 -7.49 3.59
CA ILE A 189 -13.51 -7.97 4.63
C ILE A 189 -12.77 -8.41 5.90
N ASN A 190 -11.59 -9.01 5.72
CA ASN A 190 -10.85 -9.65 6.80
C ASN A 190 -9.69 -8.79 7.32
N GLY A 191 -9.29 -7.75 6.57
CA GLY A 191 -8.02 -7.08 6.76
C GLY A 191 -6.86 -7.93 6.25
N GLY A 192 -5.64 -7.45 6.44
CA GLY A 192 -4.44 -8.20 6.10
C GLY A 192 -3.18 -7.35 6.16
N TYR A 193 -2.04 -8.00 6.38
CA TYR A 193 -0.72 -7.35 6.41
C TYR A 193 -0.60 -6.13 7.36
N GLY A 194 -1.28 -6.23 8.52
CA GLY A 194 -1.33 -5.17 9.52
C GLY A 194 -2.34 -4.05 9.23
N GLU A 195 -3.06 -4.12 8.10
CA GLU A 195 -4.16 -3.22 7.78
C GLU A 195 -5.49 -3.80 8.29
N PRO A 196 -6.37 -2.98 8.88
CA PRO A 196 -7.67 -3.41 9.32
C PRO A 196 -8.60 -3.67 8.11
N PRO A 197 -9.67 -4.47 8.31
CA PRO A 197 -10.77 -4.55 7.35
C PRO A 197 -11.26 -3.17 6.93
N VAL A 198 -11.71 -3.04 5.70
CA VAL A 198 -12.28 -1.78 5.24
C VAL A 198 -13.54 -1.45 6.03
N ASN A 199 -13.64 -0.21 6.51
CA ASN A 199 -14.90 0.27 7.05
C ASN A 199 -15.95 0.19 5.92
N LYS A 200 -17.04 -0.55 6.15
CA LYS A 200 -17.97 -0.88 5.07
C LYS A 200 -18.63 0.34 4.40
N ASN A 201 -18.65 1.49 5.09
CA ASN A 201 -19.15 2.77 4.57
C ASN A 201 -18.15 3.50 3.66
N LYS A 202 -16.94 2.99 3.46
CA LYS A 202 -15.92 3.55 2.54
C LYS A 202 -16.16 3.19 1.09
N LEU A 203 -17.02 2.21 0.83
CA LEU A 203 -17.41 1.78 -0.50
C LEU A 203 -18.92 2.04 -0.68
N SER A 204 -19.27 2.51 -1.87
CA SER A 204 -20.63 2.63 -2.35
C SER A 204 -21.24 1.27 -2.67
N GLY A 205 -22.56 1.21 -2.83
CA GLY A 205 -23.23 -0.04 -3.21
C GLY A 205 -22.70 -0.63 -4.51
N MET A 206 -22.39 0.20 -5.52
CA MET A 206 -21.82 -0.26 -6.79
C MET A 206 -20.39 -0.80 -6.63
N GLU A 207 -19.57 -0.17 -5.79
CA GLU A 207 -18.23 -0.68 -5.48
C GLU A 207 -18.33 -2.04 -4.76
N TRP A 208 -19.28 -2.21 -3.83
CA TRP A 208 -19.54 -3.52 -3.21
C TRP A 208 -20.00 -4.59 -4.21
N ILE A 209 -20.81 -4.23 -5.21
CA ILE A 209 -21.16 -5.14 -6.31
C ILE A 209 -19.92 -5.54 -7.11
N GLY A 210 -19.01 -4.61 -7.38
CA GLY A 210 -17.72 -4.91 -8.00
C GLY A 210 -16.91 -5.93 -7.22
N VAL A 211 -16.80 -5.75 -5.89
CA VAL A 211 -16.10 -6.68 -4.99
C VAL A 211 -16.75 -8.06 -4.97
N ILE A 212 -18.08 -8.15 -4.89
CA ILE A 212 -18.79 -9.46 -4.99
C ILE A 212 -18.48 -10.13 -6.34
N ASN A 213 -18.47 -9.38 -7.43
CA ASN A 213 -18.17 -9.92 -8.75
C ASN A 213 -16.73 -10.45 -8.87
N ALA A 214 -15.76 -9.83 -8.19
CA ALA A 214 -14.39 -10.33 -8.11
C ALA A 214 -14.29 -11.62 -7.30
N LEU A 215 -14.98 -11.71 -6.15
CA LEU A 215 -15.03 -12.96 -5.36
C LEU A 215 -15.70 -14.12 -6.12
N LEU A 216 -16.59 -13.82 -7.07
CA LEU A 216 -17.30 -14.79 -7.89
C LEU A 216 -16.61 -15.11 -9.23
N SER A 217 -15.49 -14.48 -9.58
CA SER A 217 -14.91 -14.63 -10.93
C SER A 217 -14.00 -15.86 -11.10
N GLY A 218 -13.60 -16.50 -10.01
CA GLY A 218 -12.74 -17.69 -10.00
C GLY A 218 -13.38 -18.87 -9.27
N VAL A 219 -12.54 -19.76 -8.74
CA VAL A 219 -12.98 -20.81 -7.82
C VAL A 219 -13.35 -20.14 -6.51
N CYS A 220 -14.65 -19.99 -6.27
CA CYS A 220 -15.17 -19.39 -5.05
C CYS A 220 -15.03 -20.39 -3.90
N THR A 221 -14.13 -20.10 -2.97
CA THR A 221 -13.87 -20.94 -1.80
C THR A 221 -14.78 -20.54 -0.64
N ASP A 222 -14.84 -21.36 0.42
CA ASP A 222 -15.54 -21.00 1.66
C ASP A 222 -15.16 -19.62 2.20
N ALA A 223 -13.90 -19.19 2.01
CA ALA A 223 -13.44 -17.87 2.44
C ALA A 223 -14.10 -16.75 1.62
N ASP A 224 -14.27 -16.95 0.32
CA ASP A 224 -14.96 -16.03 -0.59
C ASP A 224 -16.43 -15.95 -0.28
N GLU A 225 -17.08 -17.10 -0.13
CA GLU A 225 -18.49 -17.17 0.21
C GLU A 225 -18.80 -16.46 1.53
N ASN A 226 -17.95 -16.64 2.54
CA ASN A 226 -18.09 -15.94 3.82
C ASN A 226 -17.90 -14.42 3.68
N ALA A 227 -16.96 -13.98 2.83
CA ALA A 227 -16.79 -12.57 2.50
C ALA A 227 -18.03 -12.01 1.79
N ILE A 228 -18.58 -12.72 0.80
CA ILE A 228 -19.82 -12.37 0.09
C ILE A 228 -20.98 -12.26 1.08
N VAL A 229 -21.17 -13.24 1.97
CA VAL A 229 -22.21 -13.19 3.01
C VAL A 229 -22.07 -11.93 3.88
N ALA A 230 -20.86 -11.56 4.27
CA ALA A 230 -20.61 -10.36 5.07
C ALA A 230 -20.95 -9.07 4.31
N ILE A 231 -20.65 -9.00 3.02
CA ILE A 231 -20.99 -7.87 2.14
C ILE A 231 -22.50 -7.78 1.96
N VAL A 232 -23.17 -8.88 1.56
CA VAL A 232 -24.62 -8.92 1.35
C VAL A 232 -25.37 -8.55 2.63
N ARG A 233 -24.92 -9.02 3.80
CA ARG A 233 -25.49 -8.62 5.08
C ARG A 233 -25.37 -7.12 5.34
N HIS A 234 -24.25 -6.52 5.00
CA HIS A 234 -24.07 -5.08 5.12
C HIS A 234 -24.98 -4.32 4.16
N MET A 235 -24.97 -4.69 2.88
CA MET A 235 -25.81 -4.06 1.86
C MET A 235 -27.31 -4.18 2.19
N ALA A 236 -27.75 -5.30 2.76
CA ALA A 236 -29.12 -5.44 3.24
C ALA A 236 -29.44 -4.47 4.40
N LYS A 237 -28.55 -4.37 5.39
CA LYS A 237 -28.71 -3.44 6.53
C LYS A 237 -28.68 -1.97 6.11
N SER A 238 -27.95 -1.63 5.05
CA SER A 238 -27.88 -0.27 4.51
C SER A 238 -28.98 0.05 3.48
N GLY A 239 -29.95 -0.84 3.25
CA GLY A 239 -31.04 -0.64 2.29
C GLY A 239 -30.62 -0.84 0.82
N GLN A 240 -29.44 -1.39 0.57
CA GLN A 240 -28.85 -1.60 -0.76
C GLN A 240 -28.98 -3.05 -1.28
N ALA A 241 -29.74 -3.92 -0.60
CA ALA A 241 -29.97 -5.31 -1.04
C ALA A 241 -30.53 -5.41 -2.47
N GLY A 242 -31.29 -4.42 -2.93
CA GLY A 242 -31.81 -4.38 -4.31
C GLY A 242 -30.73 -4.35 -5.39
N LEU A 243 -29.56 -3.80 -5.08
CA LEU A 243 -28.40 -3.84 -5.99
C LEU A 243 -27.88 -5.27 -6.15
N VAL A 244 -27.77 -6.02 -5.05
CA VAL A 244 -27.36 -7.44 -5.10
C VAL A 244 -28.38 -8.24 -5.89
N HIS A 245 -29.66 -8.01 -5.62
CA HIS A 245 -30.77 -8.67 -6.30
C HIS A 245 -30.73 -8.46 -7.82
N THR A 246 -30.49 -7.22 -8.27
CA THR A 246 -30.57 -6.82 -9.68
C THR A 246 -29.28 -7.10 -10.45
N LEU A 247 -28.11 -6.85 -9.85
CA LEU A 247 -26.84 -6.78 -10.58
C LEU A 247 -25.97 -8.04 -10.46
N ILE A 248 -26.19 -8.88 -9.44
CA ILE A 248 -25.55 -10.21 -9.36
C ILE A 248 -26.54 -11.27 -9.90
N GLY A 249 -27.77 -11.21 -9.41
CA GLY A 249 -28.82 -12.16 -9.77
C GLY A 249 -28.63 -13.55 -9.15
N PRO A 250 -29.66 -14.41 -9.22
CA PRO A 250 -29.67 -15.70 -8.55
C PRO A 250 -28.70 -16.68 -9.19
N SER A 251 -28.66 -16.74 -10.53
CA SER A 251 -27.85 -17.74 -11.23
C SER A 251 -26.36 -17.55 -11.01
N LYS A 252 -25.88 -16.29 -10.96
CA LYS A 252 -24.47 -16.02 -10.70
C LYS A 252 -24.11 -16.31 -9.25
N MET A 253 -24.97 -15.94 -8.31
CA MET A 253 -24.75 -16.20 -6.89
C MET A 253 -24.78 -17.70 -6.57
N ASP A 254 -25.72 -18.46 -7.15
CA ASP A 254 -25.87 -19.92 -6.94
C ASP A 254 -24.71 -20.73 -7.54
N LYS A 255 -24.07 -20.23 -8.61
CA LYS A 255 -22.89 -20.87 -9.21
C LYS A 255 -21.61 -20.71 -8.39
N GLY A 256 -21.52 -19.66 -7.58
CA GLY A 256 -20.31 -19.36 -6.82
C GLY A 256 -20.49 -19.46 -5.30
N VAL A 257 -21.71 -19.46 -4.78
CA VAL A 257 -21.97 -19.62 -3.35
C VAL A 257 -22.91 -20.78 -3.14
N ASP A 258 -22.47 -21.77 -2.37
CA ASP A 258 -23.23 -22.99 -2.14
C ASP A 258 -23.60 -23.22 -0.67
N GLY A 259 -24.24 -24.38 -0.44
CA GLY A 259 -24.45 -24.95 0.89
C GLY A 259 -25.00 -23.96 1.94
N LYS A 260 -24.25 -23.82 3.02
CA LYS A 260 -24.66 -23.04 4.20
C LYS A 260 -24.62 -21.54 3.93
N GLN A 261 -23.66 -21.05 3.15
CA GLN A 261 -23.48 -19.64 2.85
C GLN A 261 -24.59 -19.16 1.93
N TRP A 262 -24.98 -19.98 0.96
CA TRP A 262 -26.12 -19.72 0.09
C TRP A 262 -27.42 -19.59 0.87
N ASN A 263 -27.66 -20.50 1.82
CA ASN A 263 -28.81 -20.43 2.74
C ASN A 263 -28.82 -19.12 3.55
N GLN A 264 -27.65 -18.64 3.97
CA GLN A 264 -27.54 -17.36 4.68
C GLN A 264 -27.88 -16.17 3.77
N ILE A 265 -27.37 -16.15 2.53
CA ILE A 265 -27.69 -15.10 1.56
C ILE A 265 -29.19 -15.05 1.29
N ARG A 266 -29.83 -16.20 1.03
CA ARG A 266 -31.29 -16.29 0.82
C ARG A 266 -32.06 -15.72 2.01
N LYS A 267 -31.67 -16.09 3.24
CA LYS A 267 -32.31 -15.57 4.46
C LYS A 267 -32.14 -14.05 4.61
N ILE A 268 -30.93 -13.53 4.38
CA ILE A 268 -30.64 -12.09 4.46
C ILE A 268 -31.50 -11.32 3.46
N MET A 269 -31.53 -11.76 2.21
CA MET A 269 -32.25 -11.10 1.14
C MET A 269 -33.77 -11.16 1.33
N LYS A 270 -34.32 -12.32 1.75
CA LYS A 270 -35.74 -12.46 2.09
C LYS A 270 -36.15 -11.49 3.20
N ASN A 271 -35.31 -11.36 4.25
CA ASN A 271 -35.57 -10.41 5.34
C ASN A 271 -35.50 -8.94 4.88
N ALA A 272 -34.80 -8.66 3.77
CA ALA A 272 -34.76 -7.36 3.14
C ALA A 272 -35.88 -7.15 2.09
N ASN A 273 -36.86 -8.06 2.03
CA ASN A 273 -37.98 -8.08 1.07
C ASN A 273 -37.55 -8.27 -0.40
N TYR A 274 -36.41 -8.91 -0.65
CA TYR A 274 -35.98 -9.30 -1.98
C TYR A 274 -36.01 -10.81 -2.12
N THR A 275 -36.78 -11.31 -3.08
CA THR A 275 -36.82 -12.73 -3.44
C THR A 275 -36.48 -12.93 -4.92
N TRP A 276 -35.66 -13.93 -5.23
CA TRP A 276 -35.48 -14.37 -6.61
C TRP A 276 -36.54 -15.43 -6.95
N SER A 277 -37.06 -15.42 -8.18
CA SER A 277 -38.23 -16.18 -8.63
C SER A 277 -38.13 -17.70 -8.54
N TRP A 278 -36.94 -18.24 -8.22
CA TRP A 278 -36.64 -19.67 -8.16
C TRP A 278 -36.41 -20.16 -6.72
N TRP A 279 -36.72 -19.34 -5.70
CA TRP A 279 -36.57 -19.70 -4.29
C TRP A 279 -37.76 -20.47 -3.69
N GLY A 280 -38.60 -21.05 -4.56
CA GLY A 280 -39.71 -21.94 -4.20
C GLY A 280 -39.22 -23.23 -3.57
#